data_AF-R7NFZ8-F1
#
_entry.id   AF-R7NFZ8-F1
#
_cell.length_a   1.000
_cell.length_b   1.000
_cell.length_c   1.000
_cell.angle_alpha   90.00
_cell.angle_beta   90.00
_cell.angle_gamma   90.00
#
_symmetry.space_group_name_H-M   'P 1'
#
loop_
_entity.id
_entity.type
_entity.pdbx_description
1 polymer ?
#
loop_
_entity_poly.entity_id
_entity_poly.type
_entity_poly.pdbx_seq_one_letter_code
_entity_poly.pdbx_strand_id
1 'polypeptide(L)'
;MNNYVFMYQEFYIEQVSLEVEDFIREKQNVFIEEIKLETEKGSTYHIFYDTSKYQDILSIHFVLSVYSGGAHDIRFDRVYYYDLNCHEEIFLDDILMYDESFLEELSVLAKDILLKEKKDVIFDDEVILDEGLMPTATNFQYLMFEEQNLKVIFPPYQVGPWSSGAIDVLIPYSKIVKYLKIC
;
A
#
# COMPACT_ATOMS: atom_id res chain seq x y z
N MET A 1 0.23 -23.41 21.19
CA MET A 1 1.42 -23.21 20.34
C MET A 1 0.95 -22.47 19.12
N ASN A 2 1.41 -21.23 18.91
CA ASN A 2 1.14 -20.51 17.67
C ASN A 2 1.95 -21.20 16.58
N ASN A 3 1.28 -21.70 15.53
CA ASN A 3 1.96 -22.29 14.39
C ASN A 3 2.27 -21.15 13.42
N TYR A 4 3.57 -20.87 13.24
CA TYR A 4 4.07 -19.86 12.32
C TYR A 4 4.24 -20.51 10.95
N VAL A 5 3.61 -19.96 9.92
CA VAL A 5 3.89 -20.31 8.52
C VAL A 5 4.33 -19.03 7.81
N PHE A 6 5.64 -18.80 7.81
CA PHE A 6 6.27 -17.78 6.99
C PHE A 6 6.33 -18.31 5.55
N MET A 7 5.49 -17.79 4.65
CA MET A 7 5.71 -17.97 3.21
C MET A 7 6.29 -16.68 2.68
N TYR A 8 7.58 -16.74 2.31
CA TYR A 8 8.28 -15.67 1.63
C TYR A 8 7.90 -15.70 0.15
N GLN A 9 7.40 -14.59 -0.37
CA GLN A 9 7.39 -14.34 -1.81
C GLN A 9 8.18 -13.06 -2.03
N GLU A 10 9.47 -13.21 -2.31
CA GLU A 10 10.34 -12.10 -2.72
C GLU A 10 9.94 -11.68 -4.13
N PHE A 11 9.48 -10.44 -4.30
CA PHE A 11 9.58 -9.78 -5.60
C PHE A 11 10.99 -9.18 -5.72
N TYR A 12 11.75 -9.78 -6.64
CA TYR A 12 13.18 -9.59 -6.87
C TYR A 12 13.52 -8.11 -7.11
N ILE A 13 14.30 -7.49 -6.22
CA ILE A 13 15.18 -6.36 -6.56
C ILE A 13 16.59 -6.93 -6.69
N GLU A 14 17.23 -6.72 -7.84
CA GLU A 14 18.66 -7.04 -8.00
C GLU A 14 19.48 -6.24 -6.98
N GLN A 15 20.13 -6.95 -6.04
CA GLN A 15 21.06 -6.41 -5.04
C GLN A 15 20.47 -5.29 -4.16
N VAL A 16 19.59 -5.68 -3.26
CA VAL A 16 19.26 -4.88 -2.07
C VAL A 16 20.48 -4.85 -1.15
N SER A 17 20.86 -3.68 -0.62
CA SER A 17 21.97 -3.59 0.33
C SER A 17 21.58 -4.20 1.68
N LEU A 18 22.56 -4.63 2.49
CA LEU A 18 22.28 -5.19 3.83
C LEU A 18 21.49 -4.20 4.70
N GLU A 19 21.72 -2.90 4.53
CA GLU A 19 20.99 -1.85 5.25
C GLU A 19 19.50 -1.84 4.90
N VAL A 20 19.15 -2.02 3.63
CA VAL A 20 17.75 -2.06 3.19
C VAL A 20 17.10 -3.37 3.62
N GLU A 21 17.80 -4.51 3.56
CA GLU A 21 17.30 -5.78 4.11
C GLU A 21 17.01 -5.68 5.61
N ASP A 22 17.90 -5.02 6.36
CA ASP A 22 17.74 -4.76 7.79
C ASP A 22 16.54 -3.85 8.06
N PHE A 23 16.35 -2.80 7.27
CA PHE A 23 15.19 -1.92 7.34
C PHE A 23 13.88 -2.66 7.09
N ILE A 24 13.79 -3.43 6.00
CA ILE A 24 12.60 -4.23 5.67
C ILE A 24 12.28 -5.19 6.82
N ARG A 25 13.29 -5.89 7.35
CA ARG A 25 13.11 -6.84 8.46
C ARG A 25 12.67 -6.15 9.75
N GLU A 26 13.22 -4.98 10.06
CA GLU A 26 12.80 -4.16 11.20
C GLU A 26 11.32 -3.78 11.06
N LYS A 27 10.93 -3.17 9.93
CA LYS A 27 9.55 -2.70 9.71
C LYS A 27 8.54 -3.83 9.65
N GLN A 28 8.92 -4.98 9.09
CA GLN A 28 8.11 -6.18 9.14
C GLN A 28 7.81 -6.61 10.58
N ASN A 29 8.82 -6.63 11.45
CA ASN A 29 8.65 -7.02 12.85
C ASN A 29 7.80 -6.02 13.62
N VAL A 30 8.03 -4.71 13.42
CA VAL A 30 7.20 -3.64 14.00
C VAL A 30 5.74 -3.84 13.62
N PHE A 31 5.45 -4.01 12.32
CA PHE A 31 4.09 -4.17 11.83
C PHE A 31 3.40 -5.42 12.39
N ILE A 32 4.10 -6.56 12.44
CA ILE A 32 3.57 -7.80 13.03
C ILE A 32 3.25 -7.60 14.52
N GLU A 33 4.14 -6.97 15.29
CA GLU A 33 3.94 -6.80 16.73
C GLU A 33 2.77 -5.86 17.04
N GLU A 34 2.60 -4.79 16.26
CA GLU A 34 1.44 -3.91 16.40
C GLU A 34 0.12 -4.66 16.18
N ILE A 35 0.00 -5.43 15.09
CA ILE A 35 -1.24 -6.17 14.79
C ILE A 35 -1.48 -7.32 15.78
N LYS A 36 -0.43 -7.95 16.31
CA LYS A 36 -0.56 -8.97 17.37
C LYS A 36 -1.21 -8.43 18.65
N LEU A 37 -1.01 -7.15 18.97
CA LEU A 37 -1.63 -6.53 20.14
C LEU A 37 -3.15 -6.35 19.98
N GLU A 38 -3.62 -6.31 18.74
CA GLU A 38 -5.02 -6.06 18.37
C GLU A 38 -5.81 -7.33 18.06
N THR A 39 -5.14 -8.49 18.02
CA THR A 39 -5.72 -9.74 17.49
C THR A 39 -5.81 -10.86 18.52
N GLU A 40 -6.68 -11.84 18.26
CA GLU A 40 -6.97 -12.91 19.21
C GLU A 40 -5.80 -13.89 19.39
N LYS A 41 -5.64 -14.41 20.61
CA LYS A 41 -4.69 -15.47 20.90
C LYS A 41 -5.01 -16.73 20.09
N GLY A 42 -4.00 -17.28 19.43
CA GLY A 42 -4.13 -18.47 18.60
C GLY A 42 -4.35 -18.20 17.11
N SER A 43 -4.40 -16.93 16.70
CA SER A 43 -4.44 -16.55 15.28
C SER A 43 -3.19 -17.02 14.52
N THR A 44 -3.38 -17.35 13.25
CA THR A 44 -2.30 -17.59 12.28
C THR A 44 -2.08 -16.35 11.42
N TYR A 45 -0.82 -16.07 11.09
CA TYR A 45 -0.42 -14.86 10.37
C TYR A 45 0.36 -15.23 9.11
N HIS A 46 0.06 -14.54 8.03
CA HIS A 46 0.84 -14.55 6.79
C HIS A 46 1.20 -13.13 6.42
N ILE A 47 2.49 -12.86 6.22
CA ILE A 47 2.96 -11.53 5.80
C ILE A 47 3.65 -11.65 4.45
N PHE A 48 3.37 -10.68 3.60
CA PHE A 48 4.00 -10.50 2.30
C PHE A 48 4.43 -9.05 2.18
N TYR A 49 5.41 -8.79 1.33
CA TYR A 49 5.72 -7.42 0.97
C TYR A 49 6.08 -7.31 -0.50
N ASP A 50 5.70 -6.19 -1.09
CA ASP A 50 6.10 -5.77 -2.41
C ASP A 50 6.95 -4.51 -2.31
N THR A 51 7.82 -4.31 -3.29
CA THR A 51 8.68 -3.12 -3.35
C THR A 51 8.59 -2.45 -4.71
N SER A 52 8.76 -1.13 -4.72
CA SER A 52 8.91 -0.34 -5.94
C SER A 52 9.92 0.75 -5.73
N LYS A 53 10.50 1.26 -6.82
CA LYS A 53 11.49 2.32 -6.76
C LYS A 53 11.12 3.47 -7.69
N TYR A 54 11.25 4.69 -7.18
CA TYR A 54 11.26 5.93 -7.96
C TYR A 54 12.51 6.71 -7.58
N GLN A 55 13.43 6.88 -8.54
CA GLN A 55 14.75 7.47 -8.28
C GLN A 55 15.48 6.73 -7.14
N ASP A 56 15.74 7.42 -6.03
CA ASP A 56 16.39 6.87 -4.83
C ASP A 56 15.40 6.59 -3.70
N ILE A 57 14.10 6.63 -3.99
CA ILE A 57 13.05 6.28 -3.02
C ILE A 57 12.62 4.84 -3.25
N LEU A 58 12.79 4.02 -2.23
CA LEU A 58 12.23 2.69 -2.15
C LEU A 58 10.90 2.74 -1.38
N SER A 59 9.82 2.28 -2.01
CA SER A 59 8.54 2.04 -1.34
C SER A 59 8.43 0.56 -0.99
N ILE A 60 7.99 0.24 0.23
CA ILE A 60 7.77 -1.13 0.71
C ILE A 60 6.35 -1.25 1.22
N HIS A 61 5.52 -2.04 0.55
CA HIS A 61 4.14 -2.31 0.94
C HIS A 61 4.05 -3.67 1.62
N PHE A 62 3.76 -3.69 2.92
CA PHE A 62 3.47 -4.91 3.66
C PHE A 62 1.98 -5.22 3.65
N VAL A 63 1.65 -6.50 3.47
CA VAL A 63 0.32 -7.06 3.63
C VAL A 63 0.38 -8.15 4.69
N LEU A 64 -0.34 -7.96 5.79
CA LEU A 64 -0.50 -8.95 6.85
C LEU A 64 -1.92 -9.50 6.84
N SER A 65 -2.03 -10.81 6.63
CA SER A 65 -3.26 -11.58 6.68
C SER A 65 -3.32 -12.34 8.01
N VAL A 66 -4.42 -12.17 8.74
CA VAL A 66 -4.64 -12.75 10.08
C VAL A 66 -5.89 -13.63 10.06
N TYR A 67 -5.73 -14.91 10.35
CA TYR A 67 -6.84 -15.84 10.46
C TYR A 67 -7.03 -16.31 11.90
N SER A 68 -8.21 -16.04 12.46
CA SER A 68 -8.61 -16.39 13.83
C SER A 68 -9.74 -17.42 13.90
N GLY A 69 -10.04 -18.12 12.80
CA GLY A 69 -11.11 -19.14 12.76
C GLY A 69 -12.44 -18.67 12.16
N GLY A 70 -12.47 -17.48 11.55
CA GLY A 70 -13.62 -16.93 10.83
C GLY A 70 -13.82 -17.48 9.41
N ALA A 71 -14.66 -16.83 8.61
CA ALA A 71 -14.95 -17.24 7.23
C ALA A 71 -13.80 -16.90 6.25
N HIS A 72 -13.06 -15.83 6.52
CA HIS A 72 -11.87 -15.42 5.79
C HIS A 72 -10.87 -14.77 6.77
N ASP A 73 -9.67 -14.52 6.30
CA ASP A 73 -8.65 -13.75 6.98
C ASP A 73 -8.99 -12.26 7.04
N ILE A 74 -8.45 -11.57 8.06
CA ILE A 74 -8.46 -10.11 8.15
C ILE A 74 -7.16 -9.62 7.54
N ARG A 75 -7.26 -8.69 6.60
CA ARG A 75 -6.12 -8.09 5.92
C ARG A 75 -5.79 -6.73 6.55
N PHE A 76 -4.50 -6.51 6.78
CA PHE A 76 -3.91 -5.24 7.20
C PHE A 76 -2.81 -4.86 6.21
N ASP A 77 -2.71 -3.59 5.90
CA ASP A 77 -1.75 -3.05 4.95
C ASP A 77 -0.96 -1.92 5.60
N ARG A 78 0.31 -1.78 5.20
CA ARG A 78 1.14 -0.62 5.56
C ARG A 78 2.19 -0.37 4.49
N VAL A 79 2.47 0.90 4.22
CA VAL A 79 3.57 1.29 3.33
C VAL A 79 4.63 2.07 4.11
N TYR A 80 5.89 1.75 3.87
CA TYR A 80 7.06 2.47 4.36
C TYR A 80 7.87 3.00 3.18
N TYR A 81 8.61 4.08 3.40
CA TYR A 81 9.48 4.68 2.39
C TYR A 81 10.90 4.82 2.95
N TYR A 82 11.88 4.57 2.10
CA TYR A 82 13.28 4.61 2.45
C TYR A 82 14.07 5.36 1.39
N ASP A 83 14.87 6.34 1.82
CA ASP A 83 15.80 7.07 0.97
C ASP A 83 17.11 6.28 0.84
N LEU A 84 17.39 5.80 -0.38
CA LEU A 84 18.60 5.02 -0.70
C LEU A 84 19.87 5.87 -0.72
N ASN A 85 19.77 7.19 -0.83
CA ASN A 85 20.91 8.11 -0.74
C ASN A 85 21.24 8.47 0.71
N CYS A 86 20.22 8.80 1.50
CA CYS A 86 20.39 9.23 2.89
C CYS A 86 20.44 8.06 3.88
N HIS A 87 20.07 6.86 3.42
CA HIS A 87 20.02 5.63 4.20
C HIS A 87 19.08 5.71 5.42
N GLU A 88 17.94 6.36 5.25
CA GLU A 88 16.97 6.58 6.33
C GLU A 88 15.52 6.41 5.89
N GLU A 89 14.65 6.18 6.87
CA GLU A 89 13.20 6.23 6.68
C GLU A 89 12.76 7.65 6.37
N ILE A 90 11.89 7.79 5.37
CA ILE A 90 11.26 9.06 5.02
C ILE A 90 9.74 8.89 4.99
N PHE A 91 9.01 10.00 4.98
CA PHE A 91 7.55 10.01 5.00
C PHE A 91 6.98 10.62 3.72
N LEU A 92 5.68 10.45 3.48
CA LEU A 92 5.00 11.00 2.30
C LEU A 92 5.24 12.50 2.12
N ASP A 93 5.28 13.25 3.22
CA ASP A 93 5.53 14.69 3.22
C ASP A 93 6.97 15.06 2.85
N ASP A 94 7.92 14.13 2.86
CA ASP A 94 9.27 14.38 2.33
C ASP A 94 9.31 14.21 0.80
N ILE A 95 8.39 13.40 0.25
CA ILE A 95 8.35 13.00 -1.16
C ILE A 95 7.44 13.92 -1.99
N LEU A 96 6.28 14.29 -1.43
CA LEU A 96 5.27 15.10 -2.10
C LEU A 96 4.53 16.02 -1.11
N MET A 97 3.72 16.93 -1.66
CA MET A 97 2.79 17.75 -0.89
C MET A 97 1.51 16.94 -0.62
N TYR A 98 1.47 16.23 0.52
CA TYR A 98 0.36 15.34 0.88
C TYR A 98 -0.76 16.10 1.60
N ASP A 99 -1.40 17.03 0.88
CA ASP A 99 -2.46 17.89 1.41
C ASP A 99 -3.85 17.56 0.83
N GLU A 100 -4.87 18.32 1.27
CA GLU A 100 -6.24 18.17 0.80
C GLU A 100 -6.36 18.31 -0.72
N SER A 101 -5.63 19.26 -1.33
CA SER A 101 -5.62 19.46 -2.78
C SER A 101 -5.01 18.28 -3.54
N PHE A 102 -4.02 17.59 -2.96
CA PHE A 102 -3.49 16.35 -3.53
C PHE A 102 -4.49 15.21 -3.42
N LEU A 103 -5.13 15.05 -2.27
CA LEU A 103 -6.13 14.01 -2.03
C LEU A 103 -7.36 14.16 -2.94
N GLU A 104 -7.83 15.39 -3.18
CA GLU A 104 -8.89 15.68 -4.15
C GLU A 104 -8.49 15.26 -5.57
N GLU A 105 -7.27 15.59 -5.99
CA GLU A 105 -6.76 15.21 -7.31
C GLU A 105 -6.62 13.68 -7.44
N LEU A 106 -6.13 12.99 -6.41
CA LEU A 106 -6.07 11.52 -6.39
C LEU A 106 -7.45 10.89 -6.51
N SER A 107 -8.45 11.40 -5.79
CA SER A 107 -9.84 10.92 -5.85
C SER A 107 -10.39 10.98 -7.28
N VAL A 108 -10.24 12.13 -7.95
CA VAL A 108 -10.72 12.33 -9.32
C VAL A 108 -9.99 11.42 -10.31
N LEU A 109 -8.65 11.38 -10.24
CA LEU A 109 -7.84 10.56 -11.15
C LEU A 109 -8.10 9.06 -10.95
N ALA A 110 -8.19 8.61 -9.69
CA ALA A 110 -8.48 7.22 -9.37
C ALA A 110 -9.87 6.81 -9.89
N LYS A 111 -10.91 7.63 -9.66
CA LYS A 111 -12.26 7.35 -10.17
C LYS A 111 -12.28 7.19 -11.68
N ASP A 112 -11.63 8.09 -12.43
CA ASP A 112 -11.55 8.03 -13.89
C ASP A 112 -10.86 6.74 -14.37
N ILE A 113 -9.71 6.39 -13.78
CA ILE A 113 -8.96 5.17 -14.14
C ILE A 113 -9.77 3.91 -13.80
N LEU A 114 -10.39 3.85 -12.61
CA LEU A 114 -11.20 2.70 -12.20
C LEU A 114 -12.37 2.45 -13.16
N LEU A 115 -13.13 3.50 -13.50
CA LEU A 115 -14.28 3.39 -14.40
C LEU A 115 -13.90 3.01 -15.83
N LYS A 116 -12.70 3.37 -16.26
CA LYS A 116 -12.21 3.10 -17.61
C LYS A 116 -11.53 1.74 -17.75
N GLU A 117 -10.78 1.31 -16.74
CA GLU A 117 -9.83 0.19 -16.85
C GLU A 117 -10.15 -0.98 -15.92
N LYS A 118 -10.92 -0.76 -14.86
CA LYS A 118 -11.17 -1.75 -13.80
C LYS A 118 -12.67 -1.97 -13.55
N LYS A 119 -13.54 -1.57 -14.49
CA LYS A 119 -15.00 -1.59 -14.33
C LYS A 119 -15.57 -2.96 -13.92
N ASP A 120 -14.98 -4.04 -14.42
CA ASP A 120 -15.47 -5.40 -14.17
C ASP A 120 -15.14 -5.94 -12.76
N VAL A 121 -14.33 -5.22 -11.98
CA VAL A 121 -13.84 -5.67 -10.66
C VAL A 121 -14.15 -4.71 -9.51
N ILE A 122 -14.73 -3.54 -9.80
CA ILE A 122 -15.17 -2.55 -8.81
C ILE A 122 -16.65 -2.72 -8.45
N PHE A 123 -17.13 -1.96 -7.46
CA PHE A 123 -18.55 -1.88 -7.17
C PHE A 123 -19.31 -1.16 -8.29
N ASP A 124 -20.44 -1.73 -8.70
CA ASP A 124 -21.40 -1.08 -9.59
C ASP A 124 -22.23 0.01 -8.88
N ASP A 125 -22.25 -0.01 -7.55
CA ASP A 125 -22.94 0.99 -6.73
C ASP A 125 -22.07 2.25 -6.60
N GLU A 126 -22.55 3.35 -7.19
CA GLU A 126 -21.84 4.62 -7.23
C GLU A 126 -21.64 5.23 -5.84
N VAL A 127 -22.56 5.02 -4.89
CA VAL A 127 -22.44 5.57 -3.54
C VAL A 127 -21.31 4.86 -2.80
N ILE A 128 -21.25 3.53 -2.87
CA ILE A 128 -20.18 2.75 -2.23
C ILE A 128 -18.82 3.08 -2.85
N LEU A 129 -18.78 3.21 -4.18
CA LEU A 129 -17.55 3.59 -4.89
C LEU A 129 -17.06 4.98 -4.48
N ASP A 130 -17.98 5.96 -4.35
CA ASP A 130 -17.65 7.32 -3.95
C ASP A 130 -17.19 7.41 -2.49
N GLU A 131 -17.80 6.64 -1.58
CA GLU A 131 -17.34 6.51 -0.20
C GLU A 131 -15.90 5.97 -0.14
N GLY A 132 -15.62 4.91 -0.91
CA GLY A 132 -14.28 4.31 -1.02
C GLY A 132 -13.22 5.24 -1.64
N LEU A 133 -13.66 6.26 -2.37
CA LEU A 133 -12.80 7.23 -3.06
C LEU A 133 -12.81 8.63 -2.42
N MET A 134 -13.45 8.83 -1.27
CA MET A 134 -13.42 10.13 -0.59
C MET A 134 -11.97 10.62 -0.39
N PRO A 135 -11.67 11.91 -0.63
CA PRO A 135 -10.31 12.47 -0.62
C PRO A 135 -9.79 12.62 0.81
N THR A 136 -9.49 11.50 1.46
CA THR A 136 -9.03 11.44 2.83
C THR A 136 -7.71 10.68 2.91
N ALA A 137 -6.90 11.03 3.91
CA ALA A 137 -5.64 10.34 4.15
C ALA A 137 -5.84 8.82 4.34
N THR A 138 -6.94 8.39 4.97
CA THR A 138 -7.27 6.97 5.17
C THR A 138 -7.57 6.24 3.85
N ASN A 139 -8.30 6.86 2.92
CA ASN A 139 -8.63 6.22 1.65
C ASN A 139 -7.44 6.19 0.67
N PHE A 140 -6.46 7.08 0.84
CA PHE A 140 -5.29 7.22 -0.03
C PHE A 140 -3.96 6.95 0.70
N GLN A 141 -3.98 6.15 1.77
CA GLN A 141 -2.79 5.89 2.60
C GLN A 141 -1.75 4.93 1.98
N TYR A 142 -2.15 4.11 1.00
CA TYR A 142 -1.27 3.08 0.43
C TYR A 142 -0.78 3.52 -0.95
N LEU A 143 0.35 4.20 -0.96
CA LEU A 143 0.97 4.76 -2.16
C LEU A 143 2.32 4.10 -2.41
N MET A 144 2.56 3.59 -3.60
CA MET A 144 3.86 3.07 -4.02
C MET A 144 4.43 3.92 -5.14
N PHE A 145 5.67 4.38 -4.98
CA PHE A 145 6.35 5.17 -6.00
C PHE A 145 7.06 4.22 -6.97
N GLU A 146 6.51 4.08 -8.19
CA GLU A 146 7.10 3.30 -9.26
C GLU A 146 7.90 4.19 -10.21
N GLU A 147 8.57 3.63 -11.21
CA GLU A 147 9.45 4.40 -12.10
C GLU A 147 8.71 5.53 -12.85
N GLN A 148 7.45 5.31 -13.24
CA GLN A 148 6.68 6.22 -14.09
C GLN A 148 5.36 6.70 -13.47
N ASN A 149 4.89 6.01 -12.43
CA ASN A 149 3.56 6.20 -11.87
C ASN A 149 3.62 6.20 -10.33
N LEU A 150 2.69 6.94 -9.74
CA LEU A 150 2.25 6.67 -8.40
C LEU A 150 1.19 5.57 -8.44
N LYS A 151 1.49 4.41 -7.85
CA LYS A 151 0.52 3.35 -7.65
C LYS A 151 -0.28 3.62 -6.38
N VAL A 152 -1.59 3.75 -6.50
CA VAL A 152 -2.52 3.80 -5.36
C VAL A 152 -3.13 2.42 -5.18
N ILE A 153 -3.09 1.89 -3.97
CA ILE A 153 -3.59 0.55 -3.65
C ILE A 153 -4.84 0.67 -2.79
N PHE A 154 -5.93 0.10 -3.28
CA PHE A 154 -7.20 -0.01 -2.56
C PHE A 154 -7.35 -1.44 -2.04
N PRO A 155 -7.35 -1.68 -0.72
CA PRO A 155 -7.60 -2.99 -0.17
C PRO A 155 -8.99 -3.51 -0.55
N PRO A 156 -9.22 -4.83 -0.39
CA PRO A 156 -10.54 -5.43 -0.58
C PRO A 156 -11.63 -4.67 0.19
N TYR A 157 -12.83 -4.60 -0.38
CA TYR A 157 -14.00 -3.84 0.12
C TYR A 157 -13.90 -2.31 0.05
N GLN A 158 -12.77 -1.70 -0.29
CA GLN A 158 -12.74 -0.25 -0.44
C GLN A 158 -13.44 0.20 -1.72
N VAL A 159 -13.01 -0.30 -2.88
CA VAL A 159 -13.58 0.07 -4.19
C VAL A 159 -14.18 -1.11 -4.97
N GLY A 160 -14.02 -2.33 -4.44
CA GLY A 160 -14.56 -3.55 -5.04
C GLY A 160 -14.73 -4.66 -4.00
N PRO A 161 -15.45 -5.75 -4.34
CA PRO A 161 -15.74 -6.83 -3.41
C PRO A 161 -14.48 -7.63 -3.04
N TRP A 162 -14.53 -8.39 -1.94
CA TRP A 162 -13.41 -9.23 -1.49
C TRP A 162 -12.87 -10.18 -2.56
N SER A 163 -13.74 -10.73 -3.41
CA SER A 163 -13.36 -11.64 -4.49
C SER A 163 -12.43 -11.00 -5.53
N SER A 164 -12.44 -9.67 -5.65
CA SER A 164 -11.55 -8.94 -6.55
C SER A 164 -10.13 -8.76 -5.99
N GLY A 165 -9.92 -9.07 -4.70
CA GLY A 165 -8.67 -8.77 -4.02
C GLY A 165 -8.43 -7.26 -3.87
N ALA A 166 -7.18 -6.85 -3.69
CA ALA A 166 -6.81 -5.44 -3.75
C ALA A 166 -6.82 -4.95 -5.20
N ILE A 167 -7.26 -3.72 -5.40
CA ILE A 167 -7.32 -3.07 -6.71
C ILE A 167 -6.35 -1.92 -6.70
N ASP A 168 -5.49 -1.85 -7.72
CA ASP A 168 -4.57 -0.75 -7.94
C ASP A 168 -5.01 0.17 -9.07
N VAL A 169 -4.59 1.43 -8.97
CA VAL A 169 -4.56 2.39 -10.07
C VAL A 169 -3.15 2.96 -10.22
N LEU A 170 -2.72 3.13 -11.47
CA LEU A 170 -1.43 3.73 -11.80
C LEU A 170 -1.66 5.16 -12.28
N ILE A 171 -1.27 6.14 -11.47
CA ILE A 171 -1.41 7.56 -11.79
C ILE A 171 -0.07 8.06 -12.34
N PRO A 172 0.00 8.47 -13.62
CA PRO A 172 1.23 8.98 -14.20
C PRO A 172 1.72 10.23 -13.48
N TYR A 173 3.03 10.33 -13.21
CA TYR A 173 3.58 11.51 -12.54
C TYR A 173 3.31 12.82 -13.29
N SER A 174 3.17 12.77 -14.61
CA SER A 174 2.80 13.94 -15.42
C SER A 174 1.47 14.60 -15.00
N LYS A 175 0.57 13.86 -14.33
CA LYS A 175 -0.70 14.38 -13.80
C LYS A 175 -0.55 15.04 -12.43
N ILE A 176 0.45 14.63 -11.66
CA ILE A 176 0.63 15.05 -10.26
C ILE A 176 1.98 15.73 -9.99
N VAL A 177 2.75 16.06 -11.03
CA VAL A 177 4.11 16.63 -10.92
C VAL A 177 4.15 17.90 -10.06
N LYS A 178 3.07 18.68 -10.05
CA LYS A 178 2.92 19.89 -9.22
C LYS A 178 2.96 19.62 -7.71
N TYR A 179 2.75 18.37 -7.28
CA TYR A 179 2.81 17.96 -5.89
C TYR A 179 4.14 17.29 -5.51
N LEU A 180 4.95 16.85 -6.47
CA LEU A 180 6.22 16.19 -6.18
C LEU A 180 7.23 17.22 -5.65
N LYS A 181 7.92 16.90 -4.55
CA LYS A 181 8.94 17.78 -3.95
C LYS A 181 10.33 17.55 -4.53
N ILE A 182 10.48 16.56 -5.39
CA ILE A 182 11.78 16.05 -5.86
C ILE A 182 12.04 16.62 -7.25
N CYS A 183 12.97 17.58 -7.32
CA CYS A 183 13.59 18.09 -8.53
C CYS A 183 15.11 17.86 -8.44
#